data_AF-A0A7K2EWZ5-F1
#
_entry.id   AF-A0A7K2EWZ5-F1
#
_cell.length_a   1.000
_cell.length_b   1.000
_cell.length_c   1.000
_cell.angle_alpha   90.00
_cell.angle_beta   90.00
_cell.angle_gamma   90.00
#
_symmetry.space_group_name_H-M   'P 1'
#
loop_
_entity.id
_entity.type
_entity.pdbx_description
1 polymer ?
#
loop_
_entity_poly.entity_id
_entity_poly.type
_entity_poly.pdbx_seq_one_letter_code
_entity_poly.pdbx_strand_id
1 'polypeptide(L)'
;MYGTTHTRARAAGAVAALSGLVLAALPAQAAHAATAPVNTGFESGATGWSTYSAGGQNAASFTEAGGHGGSTRLSHWSASAYKVETYQYLSGLTDGTYTLSAWVRSGGGQNSAYIALRNCGGAEQRTDLPPTANGDWVRLVTSVKVTGGACTISLNSDAHAGEWANFDDITFTPGATGLSVRGGDLSTLPKNEAHGATYSDASGRAGDAMSILKGSGMNYVRLKVWVNPADGYNDKAHVLAMAKRAKALGMKTLVDFHYSDAWADPGKQNKPAAWAGHGYSQLRTDVYNHTYDVLNALKAQGTTADMVQIGNEINGGMLWPEGSTSNWPQLAGLLTSGANAAKAVSSTTRVALHLAEGGDNAGTRWWFDNAVAQKVPFDVIALSYYAYWHGSLTELQTNLDDAASRYGKPVMVAETAYAHTLANDDGLENNVATASQLVAGYPATPAGQAANLRDVMNVVEAVPNGRGLGAVYWEPAWTAVTGSGWDPADPASGNAWENQAVFDYDGRLLPAAGWFSHR
;
A
#
# COMPACT_ATOMS: atom_id res chain seq x y z
N MET A 1 -36.61 40.22 56.64
CA MET A 1 -37.59 41.32 56.55
C MET A 1 -37.79 41.65 55.08
N TYR A 2 -39.02 41.46 54.58
CA TYR A 2 -39.60 41.97 53.32
C TYR A 2 -38.84 41.66 52.01
N GLY A 3 -39.28 40.80 51.08
CA GLY A 3 -40.64 40.43 50.72
C GLY A 3 -41.25 41.45 49.76
N THR A 4 -41.21 41.19 48.45
CA THR A 4 -42.29 41.56 47.51
C THR A 4 -42.21 40.76 46.21
N THR A 5 -43.39 40.28 45.82
CA THR A 5 -43.77 39.40 44.71
C THR A 5 -44.19 40.17 43.45
N HIS A 6 -44.36 39.38 42.38
CA HIS A 6 -45.01 39.64 41.08
C HIS A 6 -44.04 40.08 39.97
N THR A 7 -44.01 39.45 38.79
CA THR A 7 -45.16 39.05 37.96
C THR A 7 -44.74 37.96 36.95
N ARG A 8 -45.60 36.96 36.72
CA ARG A 8 -45.50 36.02 35.59
C ARG A 8 -45.88 36.73 34.29
N ALA A 9 -45.08 36.57 33.24
CA ALA A 9 -45.54 36.76 31.87
C ALA A 9 -44.80 35.83 30.88
N ARG A 10 -45.57 34.85 30.40
CA ARG A 10 -45.63 34.32 29.02
C ARG A 10 -44.36 33.79 28.35
N ALA A 11 -44.43 32.48 28.16
CA ALA A 11 -43.71 31.70 27.15
C ALA A 11 -43.77 32.35 25.76
N ALA A 12 -42.60 32.42 25.12
CA ALA A 12 -42.46 32.41 23.68
C ALA A 12 -41.52 31.25 23.36
N GLY A 13 -42.09 30.12 22.92
CA GLY A 13 -41.33 28.99 22.42
C GLY A 13 -40.64 29.40 21.12
N ALA A 14 -39.32 29.33 21.10
CA ALA A 14 -38.56 29.35 19.86
C ALA A 14 -38.84 28.03 19.13
N VAL A 15 -39.61 28.10 18.03
CA VAL A 15 -39.71 27.01 17.07
C VAL A 15 -38.36 26.94 16.35
N ALA A 16 -37.51 26.01 16.76
CA ALA A 16 -36.36 25.60 15.97
C ALA A 16 -36.90 24.91 14.71
N ALA A 17 -36.75 25.57 13.56
CA ALA A 17 -36.97 24.94 12.26
C ALA A 17 -35.89 23.86 12.07
N LEU A 18 -36.23 22.62 12.45
CA LEU A 18 -35.52 21.43 12.02
C LEU A 18 -35.74 21.29 10.51
N SER A 19 -34.77 21.77 9.73
CA SER A 19 -34.62 21.41 8.32
C SER A 19 -34.31 19.91 8.27
N GLY A 20 -35.36 19.09 8.28
CA GLY A 20 -35.23 17.65 8.08
C GLY A 20 -34.61 17.42 6.70
N LEU A 21 -33.39 16.87 6.67
CA LEU A 21 -32.93 16.14 5.49
C LEU A 21 -33.94 15.01 5.28
N VAL A 22 -34.80 15.16 4.28
CA VAL A 22 -35.52 14.03 3.72
C VAL A 22 -34.44 13.17 3.07
N LEU A 23 -34.01 12.12 3.77
CA LEU A 23 -33.47 10.95 3.07
C LEU A 23 -34.61 10.49 2.17
N ALA A 24 -34.55 10.87 0.89
CA ALA A 24 -35.36 10.21 -0.11
C ALA A 24 -34.90 8.75 -0.10
N ALA A 25 -35.64 7.90 0.61
CA ALA A 25 -35.52 6.47 0.45
C ALA A 25 -35.71 6.20 -1.05
N LEU A 26 -34.71 5.58 -1.67
CA LEU A 26 -34.81 5.11 -3.04
C LEU A 26 -36.14 4.34 -3.17
N PRO A 27 -36.89 4.53 -4.27
CA PRO A 27 -38.13 3.79 -4.47
C PRO A 27 -37.80 2.30 -4.32
N ALA A 28 -38.53 1.61 -3.45
CA ALA A 28 -38.42 0.17 -3.28
C ALA A 28 -38.78 -0.49 -4.62
N GLN A 29 -37.78 -0.65 -5.48
CA GLN A 29 -37.90 -1.45 -6.68
C GLN A 29 -38.17 -2.88 -6.23
N ALA A 30 -39.15 -3.51 -6.87
CA ALA A 30 -39.57 -4.88 -6.57
C ALA A 30 -38.33 -5.78 -6.47
N ALA A 31 -38.14 -6.39 -5.31
CA ALA A 31 -37.00 -7.24 -5.01
C ALA A 31 -36.96 -8.40 -5.99
N HIS A 32 -36.03 -8.37 -6.94
CA HIS A 32 -35.58 -9.58 -7.59
C HIS A 32 -34.82 -10.38 -6.52
N ALA A 33 -35.33 -11.55 -6.15
CA ALA A 33 -34.63 -12.49 -5.28
C ALA A 33 -33.44 -13.09 -6.05
N ALA A 34 -32.39 -12.29 -6.25
CA ALA A 34 -31.13 -12.72 -6.80
C ALA A 34 -30.11 -12.80 -5.66
N THR A 35 -29.58 -14.01 -5.43
CA THR A 35 -28.52 -14.28 -4.44
C THR A 35 -27.12 -14.02 -5.00
N ALA A 36 -27.02 -13.64 -6.28
CA ALA A 36 -25.79 -13.37 -7.00
C ALA A 36 -26.03 -12.26 -8.03
N PRO A 37 -25.01 -11.49 -8.40
CA PRO A 37 -25.20 -10.43 -9.36
C PRO A 37 -25.45 -10.98 -10.77
N VAL A 38 -26.27 -10.29 -11.54
CA VAL A 38 -26.60 -10.64 -12.94
C VAL A 38 -26.06 -9.60 -13.91
N ASN A 39 -25.81 -10.02 -15.15
CA ASN A 39 -25.29 -9.15 -16.22
C ASN A 39 -24.06 -8.37 -15.76
N THR A 40 -23.10 -9.10 -15.17
CA THR A 40 -21.93 -8.56 -14.48
C THR A 40 -20.89 -7.96 -15.42
N GLY A 41 -20.91 -8.34 -16.70
CA GLY A 41 -20.10 -7.76 -17.77
C GLY A 41 -20.88 -6.81 -18.69
N PHE A 42 -22.12 -6.44 -18.34
CA PHE A 42 -22.95 -5.51 -19.11
C PHE A 42 -23.28 -5.89 -20.57
N GLU A 43 -23.04 -7.14 -20.97
CA GLU A 43 -23.30 -7.71 -22.31
C GLU A 43 -24.77 -7.66 -22.77
N SER A 44 -25.70 -7.41 -21.86
CA SER A 44 -27.13 -7.22 -22.15
C SER A 44 -27.60 -5.81 -21.80
N GLY A 45 -26.75 -4.81 -22.03
CA GLY A 45 -26.99 -3.42 -21.64
C GLY A 45 -27.03 -3.26 -20.12
N ALA A 46 -27.86 -2.36 -19.59
CA ALA A 46 -28.06 -2.20 -18.16
C ALA A 46 -29.10 -3.18 -17.55
N THR A 47 -29.47 -4.25 -18.26
CA THR A 47 -30.49 -5.20 -17.78
C THR A 47 -30.11 -5.77 -16.41
N GLY A 48 -31.04 -5.70 -15.45
CA GLY A 48 -30.82 -6.14 -14.06
C GLY A 48 -30.12 -5.11 -13.16
N TRP A 49 -29.64 -4.00 -13.72
CA TRP A 49 -29.07 -2.88 -12.98
C TRP A 49 -30.03 -1.69 -12.95
N SER A 50 -29.93 -0.88 -11.91
CA SER A 50 -30.71 0.36 -11.78
C SER A 50 -29.78 1.55 -11.73
N THR A 51 -30.25 2.66 -12.28
CA THR A 51 -29.51 3.93 -12.31
C THR A 51 -30.26 4.96 -11.49
N TYR A 52 -29.51 5.70 -10.67
CA TYR A 52 -30.05 6.81 -9.90
C TYR A 52 -29.11 8.02 -9.92
N SER A 53 -29.71 9.20 -10.03
CA SER A 53 -29.07 10.48 -9.86
C SER A 53 -30.06 11.42 -9.17
N ALA A 54 -29.68 11.94 -8.00
CA ALA A 54 -30.50 12.92 -7.29
C ALA A 54 -30.72 14.20 -8.11
N GLY A 55 -29.78 14.55 -8.99
CA GLY A 55 -29.87 15.68 -9.91
C GLY A 55 -30.52 15.37 -11.26
N GLY A 56 -31.07 14.16 -11.44
CA GLY A 56 -31.71 13.74 -12.69
C GLY A 56 -30.73 13.41 -13.83
N GLN A 57 -29.43 13.30 -13.56
CA GLN A 57 -28.39 13.01 -14.57
C GLN A 57 -28.25 11.51 -14.88
N ASN A 58 -29.36 10.77 -14.88
CA ASN A 58 -29.35 9.31 -15.09
C ASN A 58 -28.74 8.92 -16.45
N ALA A 59 -28.88 9.76 -17.47
CA ALA A 59 -28.30 9.55 -18.79
C ALA A 59 -26.76 9.56 -18.81
N ALA A 60 -26.11 10.00 -17.73
CA ALA A 60 -24.66 9.88 -17.58
C ALA A 60 -24.20 8.44 -17.35
N SER A 61 -25.09 7.51 -17.02
CA SER A 61 -24.81 6.07 -16.95
C SER A 61 -25.41 5.38 -18.17
N PHE A 62 -24.56 4.70 -18.94
CA PHE A 62 -24.93 3.96 -20.14
C PHE A 62 -23.94 2.83 -20.40
N THR A 63 -24.28 1.92 -21.29
CA THR A 63 -23.39 0.84 -21.72
C THR A 63 -22.85 1.10 -23.12
N GLU A 64 -21.60 0.76 -23.36
CA GLU A 64 -20.95 0.94 -24.67
C GLU A 64 -19.89 -0.15 -24.91
N ALA A 65 -19.34 -0.20 -26.13
CA ALA A 65 -18.33 -1.19 -26.51
C ALA A 65 -16.98 -0.97 -25.81
N GLY A 66 -16.19 -2.05 -25.69
CA GLY A 66 -14.83 -2.05 -25.16
C GLY A 66 -14.78 -2.45 -23.68
N GLY A 67 -15.46 -3.55 -23.36
CA GLY A 67 -15.33 -4.26 -22.08
C GLY A 67 -13.89 -4.66 -21.78
N HIS A 68 -13.61 -4.85 -20.49
CA HIS A 68 -12.45 -5.60 -20.03
C HIS A 68 -12.59 -7.06 -20.46
N GLY A 69 -13.73 -7.65 -20.13
CA GLY A 69 -14.22 -8.92 -20.66
C GLY A 69 -15.32 -8.68 -21.70
N GLY A 70 -15.63 -9.67 -22.53
CA GLY A 70 -16.76 -9.55 -23.46
C GLY A 70 -16.64 -8.41 -24.48
N SER A 71 -17.77 -7.85 -24.89
CA SER A 71 -17.85 -6.82 -25.93
C SER A 71 -18.18 -5.43 -25.37
N THR A 72 -18.82 -5.33 -24.21
CA THR A 72 -19.40 -4.10 -23.65
C THR A 72 -18.96 -3.83 -22.22
N ARG A 73 -19.21 -2.61 -21.73
CA ARG A 73 -18.96 -2.17 -20.35
C ARG A 73 -20.03 -1.21 -19.88
N LEU A 74 -20.06 -0.94 -18.58
CA LEU A 74 -20.71 0.24 -18.03
C LEU A 74 -19.80 1.47 -18.11
N SER A 75 -20.36 2.59 -18.54
CA SER A 75 -19.70 3.89 -18.58
C SER A 75 -20.51 4.94 -17.81
N HIS A 76 -19.81 5.67 -16.97
CA HIS A 76 -20.28 6.91 -16.36
C HIS A 76 -19.54 8.07 -17.02
N TRP A 77 -20.27 8.94 -17.75
CA TRP A 77 -19.72 10.12 -18.41
C TRP A 77 -20.82 11.11 -18.82
N SER A 78 -20.50 12.40 -18.82
CA SER A 78 -21.33 13.43 -19.44
C SER A 78 -20.51 14.65 -19.85
N ALA A 79 -20.96 15.39 -20.87
CA ALA A 79 -20.40 16.68 -21.25
C ALA A 79 -20.69 17.81 -20.24
N SER A 80 -21.51 17.55 -19.22
CA SER A 80 -21.77 18.42 -18.08
C SER A 80 -21.39 17.70 -16.78
N ALA A 81 -21.23 18.44 -15.68
CA ALA A 81 -21.00 17.81 -14.37
C ALA A 81 -22.17 16.86 -14.01
N TYR A 82 -21.85 15.72 -13.41
CA TYR A 82 -22.84 14.67 -13.13
C TYR A 82 -22.55 13.94 -11.82
N LYS A 83 -23.63 13.47 -11.18
CA LYS A 83 -23.59 12.52 -10.07
C LYS A 83 -24.50 11.36 -10.41
N VAL A 84 -23.94 10.17 -10.54
CA VAL A 84 -24.71 8.98 -10.95
C VAL A 84 -24.25 7.75 -10.18
N GLU A 85 -25.22 6.93 -9.79
CA GLU A 85 -25.04 5.62 -9.20
C GLU A 85 -25.68 4.58 -10.13
N THR A 86 -24.93 3.51 -10.42
CA THR A 86 -25.47 2.29 -11.02
C THR A 86 -25.39 1.18 -9.97
N TYR A 87 -26.51 0.56 -9.63
CA TYR A 87 -26.58 -0.37 -8.50
C TYR A 87 -27.43 -1.61 -8.78
N GLN A 88 -27.17 -2.67 -8.02
CA GLN A 88 -27.97 -3.88 -8.00
C GLN A 88 -28.21 -4.32 -6.55
N TYR A 89 -29.49 -4.52 -6.22
CA TYR A 89 -29.91 -5.00 -4.91
C TYR A 89 -29.97 -6.52 -4.88
N LEU A 90 -29.30 -7.13 -3.92
CA LEU A 90 -29.26 -8.57 -3.69
C LEU A 90 -30.05 -8.90 -2.41
N SER A 91 -30.81 -9.99 -2.44
CA SER A 91 -31.59 -10.48 -1.30
C SER A 91 -31.60 -12.01 -1.24
N GLY A 92 -31.94 -12.56 -0.07
CA GLY A 92 -31.85 -14.00 0.19
C GLY A 92 -30.41 -14.48 0.43
N LEU A 93 -29.51 -13.55 0.77
CA LEU A 93 -28.12 -13.88 1.11
C LEU A 93 -28.08 -14.59 2.47
N THR A 94 -27.15 -15.53 2.63
CA THR A 94 -26.81 -16.04 3.96
C THR A 94 -26.02 -14.99 4.72
N ASP A 95 -26.23 -14.85 6.02
CA ASP A 95 -25.38 -13.99 6.85
C ASP A 95 -23.92 -14.48 6.81
N GLY A 96 -22.98 -13.56 6.59
CA GLY A 96 -21.58 -13.90 6.36
C GLY A 96 -20.78 -12.73 5.79
N THR A 97 -19.47 -12.89 5.64
CA THR A 97 -18.64 -11.88 4.96
C THR A 97 -18.63 -12.16 3.46
N TYR A 98 -18.78 -11.11 2.67
CA TYR A 98 -18.73 -11.14 1.21
C TYR A 98 -17.74 -10.12 0.69
N THR A 99 -17.15 -10.43 -0.45
CA THR A 99 -16.25 -9.54 -1.20
C THR A 99 -16.87 -9.21 -2.55
N LEU A 100 -16.93 -7.91 -2.84
CA LEU A 100 -17.14 -7.35 -4.17
C LEU A 100 -15.79 -7.21 -4.87
N SER A 101 -15.72 -7.62 -6.13
CA SER A 101 -14.63 -7.26 -7.04
C SER A 101 -15.22 -6.64 -8.31
N ALA A 102 -14.52 -5.67 -8.87
CA ALA A 102 -14.86 -5.06 -10.16
C ALA A 102 -13.57 -4.71 -10.91
N TRP A 103 -13.59 -4.88 -12.23
CA TRP A 103 -12.60 -4.23 -13.09
C TRP A 103 -13.07 -2.81 -13.37
N VAL A 104 -12.17 -1.85 -13.16
CA VAL A 104 -12.48 -0.43 -13.28
C VAL A 104 -11.38 0.29 -14.04
N ARG A 105 -11.73 1.44 -14.59
CA ARG A 105 -10.79 2.46 -15.07
C ARG A 105 -11.43 3.83 -15.02
N SER A 106 -10.62 4.87 -14.92
CA SER A 106 -11.09 6.24 -14.68
C SER A 106 -10.13 7.25 -15.29
N GLY A 107 -10.70 8.37 -15.76
CA GLY A 107 -9.91 9.53 -16.20
C GLY A 107 -9.20 10.26 -15.05
N GLY A 108 -9.60 10.03 -13.80
CA GLY A 108 -9.19 10.84 -12.64
C GLY A 108 -9.86 12.21 -12.60
N GLY A 109 -9.64 12.95 -11.50
CA GLY A 109 -10.13 14.32 -11.29
C GLY A 109 -11.50 14.44 -10.63
N GLN A 110 -12.27 13.35 -10.56
CA GLN A 110 -13.61 13.35 -9.97
C GLN A 110 -13.61 13.77 -8.50
N ASN A 111 -14.68 14.43 -8.05
CA ASN A 111 -14.92 14.69 -6.62
C ASN A 111 -14.97 13.38 -5.83
N SER A 112 -15.58 12.35 -6.40
CA SER A 112 -15.50 10.97 -5.91
C SER A 112 -15.89 9.97 -7.00
N ALA A 113 -15.18 8.86 -7.11
CA ALA A 113 -15.60 7.69 -7.89
C ALA A 113 -15.18 6.42 -7.13
N TYR A 114 -16.10 5.47 -6.95
CA TYR A 114 -15.84 4.29 -6.11
C TYR A 114 -16.76 3.11 -6.44
N ILE A 115 -16.32 1.91 -6.05
CA ILE A 115 -17.20 0.75 -5.86
C ILE A 115 -17.57 0.64 -4.38
N ALA A 116 -18.80 0.21 -4.08
CA ALA A 116 -19.27 0.08 -2.70
C ALA A 116 -20.24 -1.08 -2.49
N LEU A 117 -20.28 -1.52 -1.23
CA LEU A 117 -21.27 -2.40 -0.65
C LEU A 117 -22.02 -1.65 0.45
N ARG A 118 -23.32 -1.41 0.24
CA ARG A 118 -24.19 -0.66 1.16
C ARG A 118 -25.47 -1.41 1.47
N ASN A 119 -26.16 -1.02 2.55
CA ASN A 119 -27.37 -1.70 3.03
C ASN A 119 -27.18 -3.20 3.31
N CYS A 120 -26.00 -3.58 3.81
CA CYS A 120 -25.67 -4.98 4.10
C CYS A 120 -25.83 -5.33 5.59
N GLY A 121 -26.58 -4.50 6.33
CA GLY A 121 -26.78 -4.60 7.79
C GLY A 121 -25.67 -3.95 8.64
N GLY A 122 -24.68 -3.31 8.00
CA GLY A 122 -23.63 -2.52 8.65
C GLY A 122 -23.31 -1.23 7.88
N ALA A 123 -22.22 -0.55 8.28
CA ALA A 123 -21.73 0.64 7.59
C ALA A 123 -21.28 0.31 6.16
N GLU A 124 -21.52 1.24 5.23
CA GLU A 124 -21.05 1.12 3.85
C GLU A 124 -19.53 0.89 3.80
N GLN A 125 -19.12 -0.05 2.95
CA GLN A 125 -17.73 -0.32 2.64
C GLN A 125 -17.48 0.09 1.20
N ARG A 126 -16.39 0.83 0.94
CA ARG A 126 -16.07 1.33 -0.39
C ARG A 126 -14.58 1.23 -0.71
N THR A 127 -14.28 1.27 -1.99
CA THR A 127 -12.93 1.38 -2.55
C THR A 127 -12.97 2.40 -3.69
N ASP A 128 -12.17 3.45 -3.55
CA ASP A 128 -12.09 4.54 -4.53
C ASP A 128 -11.41 4.07 -5.83
N LEU A 129 -11.83 4.63 -6.95
CA LEU A 129 -11.25 4.35 -8.27
C LEU A 129 -9.92 5.11 -8.43
N PRO A 130 -8.83 4.43 -8.83
CA PRO A 130 -7.59 5.12 -9.19
C PRO A 130 -7.74 5.81 -10.54
N PRO A 131 -7.01 6.93 -10.79
CA PRO A 131 -6.77 7.40 -12.16
C PRO A 131 -5.98 6.34 -12.95
N THR A 132 -6.42 6.06 -14.18
CA THR A 132 -5.77 5.14 -15.13
C THR A 132 -5.52 5.90 -16.43
N ALA A 133 -4.49 6.74 -16.44
CA ALA A 133 -4.23 7.70 -17.53
C ALA A 133 -3.96 7.03 -18.89
N ASN A 134 -3.45 5.80 -18.88
CA ASN A 134 -3.26 4.95 -20.07
C ASN A 134 -4.56 4.29 -20.57
N GLY A 135 -5.67 4.41 -19.83
CA GLY A 135 -6.95 3.78 -20.15
C GLY A 135 -7.02 2.29 -19.82
N ASP A 136 -6.02 1.75 -19.14
CA ASP A 136 -5.97 0.35 -18.77
C ASP A 136 -6.87 0.03 -17.57
N TRP A 137 -7.31 -1.22 -17.51
CA TRP A 137 -8.17 -1.70 -16.44
C TRP A 137 -7.37 -2.10 -15.20
N VAL A 138 -7.94 -1.85 -14.02
CA VAL A 138 -7.44 -2.30 -12.72
C VAL A 138 -8.58 -2.97 -11.97
N ARG A 139 -8.29 -4.09 -11.30
CA ARG A 139 -9.24 -4.76 -10.41
C ARG A 139 -9.22 -4.14 -9.03
N LEU A 140 -10.39 -3.81 -8.50
CA LEU A 140 -10.57 -3.37 -7.12
C LEU A 140 -11.43 -4.35 -6.35
N VAL A 141 -11.23 -4.38 -5.04
CA VAL A 141 -12.00 -5.22 -4.11
C VAL A 141 -12.51 -4.41 -2.92
N THR A 142 -13.63 -4.84 -2.34
CA THR A 142 -14.11 -4.38 -1.03
C THR A 142 -14.92 -5.47 -0.35
N SER A 143 -14.83 -5.60 0.97
CA SER A 143 -15.56 -6.64 1.73
C SER A 143 -16.49 -6.04 2.77
N VAL A 144 -17.62 -6.71 3.01
CA VAL A 144 -18.58 -6.34 4.05
C VAL A 144 -19.11 -7.58 4.74
N LYS A 145 -19.46 -7.45 6.03
CA LYS A 145 -20.26 -8.45 6.74
C LYS A 145 -21.74 -8.22 6.45
N VAL A 146 -22.37 -9.14 5.73
CA VAL A 146 -23.80 -9.17 5.47
C VAL A 146 -24.54 -9.70 6.70
N THR A 147 -25.55 -8.95 7.13
CA THR A 147 -26.54 -9.38 8.14
C THR A 147 -27.94 -8.99 7.68
N GLY A 148 -28.93 -9.85 7.94
CA GLY A 148 -30.31 -9.62 7.49
C GLY A 148 -30.57 -10.01 6.03
N GLY A 149 -29.66 -10.77 5.42
CA GLY A 149 -29.84 -11.42 4.12
C GLY A 149 -30.01 -10.53 2.89
N ALA A 150 -29.57 -9.27 2.96
CA ALA A 150 -29.60 -8.34 1.84
C ALA A 150 -28.30 -7.52 1.74
N CYS A 151 -27.98 -7.04 0.55
CA CYS A 151 -26.82 -6.16 0.30
C CYS A 151 -27.00 -5.46 -1.05
N THR A 152 -26.46 -4.24 -1.20
CA THR A 152 -26.51 -3.48 -2.46
C THR A 152 -25.10 -3.28 -2.99
N ILE A 153 -24.86 -3.71 -4.23
CA ILE A 153 -23.65 -3.37 -4.99
C ILE A 153 -23.89 -2.00 -5.62
N SER A 154 -22.94 -1.07 -5.43
CA SER A 154 -23.01 0.30 -5.93
C SER A 154 -21.75 0.66 -6.71
N LEU A 155 -21.93 1.21 -7.90
CA LEU A 155 -20.89 1.81 -8.74
C LEU A 155 -21.22 3.30 -8.80
N ASN A 156 -20.33 4.17 -8.32
CA ASN A 156 -20.66 5.58 -8.09
C ASN A 156 -19.66 6.53 -8.79
N SER A 157 -20.18 7.66 -9.27
CA SER A 157 -19.35 8.78 -9.75
C SER A 157 -20.02 10.13 -9.45
N ASP A 158 -19.27 11.04 -8.85
CA ASP A 158 -19.52 12.47 -8.72
C ASP A 158 -18.36 13.20 -9.42
N ALA A 159 -18.62 13.71 -10.61
CA ALA A 159 -17.61 14.07 -11.58
C ALA A 159 -17.87 15.43 -12.22
N HIS A 160 -16.79 16.10 -12.59
CA HIS A 160 -16.83 17.30 -13.43
C HIS A 160 -17.18 16.93 -14.89
N ALA A 161 -17.46 17.95 -15.69
CA ALA A 161 -17.78 17.76 -17.10
C ALA A 161 -16.62 17.09 -17.85
N GLY A 162 -16.91 16.02 -18.59
CA GLY A 162 -15.93 15.31 -19.44
C GLY A 162 -15.10 14.25 -18.73
N GLU A 163 -15.11 14.21 -17.40
CA GLU A 163 -14.50 13.11 -16.63
C GLU A 163 -15.33 11.83 -16.79
N TRP A 164 -14.66 10.68 -16.68
CA TRP A 164 -15.28 9.38 -16.95
C TRP A 164 -14.82 8.31 -15.97
N ALA A 165 -15.70 7.34 -15.72
CA ALA A 165 -15.37 6.09 -15.05
C ALA A 165 -16.01 4.92 -15.82
N ASN A 166 -15.32 3.79 -15.90
CA ASN A 166 -15.86 2.56 -16.46
C ASN A 166 -15.77 1.41 -15.47
N PHE A 167 -16.71 0.49 -15.60
CA PHE A 167 -16.85 -0.67 -14.73
C PHE A 167 -17.20 -1.88 -15.57
N ASP A 168 -16.62 -3.02 -15.22
CA ASP A 168 -16.87 -4.28 -15.90
C ASP A 168 -16.55 -5.47 -14.99
N ASP A 169 -16.96 -6.67 -15.42
CA ASP A 169 -16.64 -7.95 -14.78
C ASP A 169 -16.87 -7.96 -13.25
N ILE A 170 -18.09 -7.57 -12.84
CA ILE A 170 -18.48 -7.49 -11.42
C ILE A 170 -18.61 -8.88 -10.80
N THR A 171 -18.06 -9.11 -9.62
CA THR A 171 -18.29 -10.34 -8.86
C THR A 171 -18.62 -10.03 -7.41
N PHE A 172 -19.46 -10.88 -6.80
CA PHE A 172 -19.83 -10.78 -5.40
C PHE A 172 -19.90 -12.19 -4.80
N THR A 173 -18.94 -12.53 -3.95
CA THR A 173 -18.73 -13.91 -3.48
C THR A 173 -18.48 -13.96 -1.97
N PRO A 174 -18.79 -15.07 -1.29
CA PRO A 174 -18.42 -15.24 0.12
C PRO A 174 -16.91 -15.16 0.32
N GLY A 175 -16.47 -14.41 1.33
CA GLY A 175 -15.06 -14.19 1.61
C GLY A 175 -14.79 -12.84 2.23
N ALA A 176 -13.55 -12.64 2.65
CA ALA A 176 -13.03 -11.37 3.10
C ALA A 176 -11.72 -11.08 2.38
N THR A 177 -11.42 -9.81 2.19
CA THR A 177 -10.09 -9.33 1.81
C THR A 177 -9.53 -8.42 2.91
N GLY A 178 -8.24 -8.12 2.81
CA GLY A 178 -7.54 -7.22 3.72
C GLY A 178 -6.03 -7.43 3.69
N LEU A 179 -5.30 -6.43 4.17
CA LEU A 179 -3.85 -6.42 4.16
C LEU A 179 -3.26 -6.84 5.52
N SER A 180 -2.43 -7.88 5.49
CA SER A 180 -1.71 -8.35 6.68
C SER A 180 -0.45 -7.54 6.99
N VAL A 181 0.08 -6.80 6.02
CA VAL A 181 1.28 -5.96 6.09
C VAL A 181 0.90 -4.53 5.74
N ARG A 182 0.94 -3.65 6.74
CA ARG A 182 0.74 -2.20 6.62
C ARG A 182 1.92 -1.58 7.34
N GLY A 183 3.04 -1.54 6.64
CA GLY A 183 4.34 -1.29 7.25
C GLY A 183 4.96 0.04 6.85
N GLY A 184 6.00 0.42 7.60
CA GLY A 184 6.91 1.49 7.26
C GLY A 184 8.35 1.03 7.49
N ASP A 185 9.27 1.43 6.61
CA ASP A 185 10.70 1.28 6.86
C ASP A 185 11.15 2.38 7.82
N LEU A 186 11.56 2.04 9.03
CA LEU A 186 11.98 3.04 10.03
C LEU A 186 13.48 2.96 10.31
N SER A 187 14.27 2.50 9.35
CA SER A 187 15.69 2.27 9.57
C SER A 187 16.44 3.56 9.85
N THR A 188 16.07 4.67 9.18
CA THR A 188 16.73 5.97 9.36
C THR A 188 16.20 6.75 10.57
N LEU A 189 15.08 6.33 11.17
CA LEU A 189 14.47 7.03 12.30
C LEU A 189 15.44 7.29 13.48
N PRO A 190 16.28 6.33 13.94
CA PRO A 190 17.24 6.60 15.00
C PRO A 190 18.26 7.70 14.66
N LYS A 191 18.71 7.74 13.40
CA LYS A 191 19.63 8.77 12.90
C LYS A 191 18.94 10.13 12.89
N ASN A 192 17.72 10.19 12.34
CA ASN A 192 16.91 11.41 12.35
C ASN A 192 16.67 11.95 13.78
N GLU A 193 16.26 11.08 14.71
CA GLU A 193 16.03 11.45 16.12
C GLU A 193 17.32 11.95 16.80
N ALA A 194 18.46 11.29 16.55
CA ALA A 194 19.76 11.72 17.09
C ALA A 194 20.21 13.09 16.54
N HIS A 195 19.78 13.43 15.33
CA HIS A 195 20.05 14.71 14.67
C HIS A 195 18.95 15.76 14.90
N GLY A 196 18.03 15.51 15.82
CA GLY A 196 17.07 16.51 16.32
C GLY A 196 15.71 16.53 15.61
N ALA A 197 15.41 15.53 14.78
CA ALA A 197 14.07 15.40 14.20
C ALA A 197 13.02 15.24 15.30
N THR A 198 11.92 15.98 15.19
CA THR A 198 10.77 15.91 16.10
C THR A 198 9.51 15.64 15.31
N TYR A 199 8.57 14.93 15.92
CA TYR A 199 7.34 14.50 15.24
C TYR A 199 6.10 14.81 16.07
N SER A 200 5.00 15.08 15.38
CA SER A 200 3.70 15.32 15.99
C SER A 200 2.58 14.64 15.21
N ASP A 201 1.50 14.28 15.90
CA ASP A 201 0.31 13.75 15.24
C ASP A 201 -0.41 14.82 14.42
N ALA A 202 -1.45 14.43 13.68
CA ALA A 202 -2.20 15.35 12.81
C ALA A 202 -2.88 16.50 13.56
N SER A 203 -3.00 16.43 14.90
CA SER A 203 -3.51 17.53 15.75
C SER A 203 -2.42 18.49 16.22
N GLY A 204 -1.14 18.17 15.99
CA GLY A 204 0.03 18.95 16.44
C GLY A 204 0.55 18.51 17.81
N ARG A 205 0.10 17.37 18.35
CA ARG A 205 0.63 16.86 19.62
C ARG A 205 1.91 16.08 19.37
N ALA A 206 3.01 16.57 19.94
CA ALA A 206 4.32 15.95 19.85
C ALA A 206 4.31 14.51 20.39
N GLY A 207 5.11 13.64 19.78
CA GLY A 207 5.22 12.25 20.20
C GLY A 207 6.31 11.47 19.47
N ASP A 208 6.49 10.24 19.94
CA ASP A 208 7.36 9.24 19.35
C ASP A 208 6.84 8.84 17.95
N ALA A 209 7.65 9.01 16.88
CA ALA A 209 7.21 8.81 15.50
C ALA A 209 6.65 7.39 15.27
N MET A 210 7.34 6.37 15.78
CA MET A 210 6.90 4.98 15.67
C MET A 210 5.54 4.75 16.35
N SER A 211 5.32 5.38 17.51
CA SER A 211 4.05 5.32 18.25
C SER A 211 2.93 6.08 17.52
N ILE A 212 3.23 7.23 16.90
CA ILE A 212 2.28 7.97 16.07
C ILE A 212 1.84 7.11 14.88
N LEU A 213 2.79 6.54 14.13
CA LEU A 213 2.51 5.67 12.98
C LEU A 213 1.74 4.40 13.39
N LYS A 214 2.07 3.81 14.55
CA LYS A 214 1.29 2.72 15.14
C LYS A 214 -0.15 3.15 15.43
N GLY A 215 -0.34 4.34 15.99
CA GLY A 215 -1.66 4.94 16.23
C GLY A 215 -2.48 5.14 14.95
N SER A 216 -1.81 5.37 13.81
CA SER A 216 -2.42 5.44 12.48
C SER A 216 -2.71 4.07 11.84
N GLY A 217 -2.35 2.97 12.51
CA GLY A 217 -2.67 1.60 12.08
C GLY A 217 -1.47 0.74 11.68
N MET A 218 -0.26 1.33 11.62
CA MET A 218 0.94 0.61 11.16
C MET A 218 1.17 -0.63 12.02
N ASN A 219 1.46 -1.77 11.37
CA ASN A 219 1.55 -3.07 12.03
C ASN A 219 2.88 -3.81 11.78
N TYR A 220 3.70 -3.29 10.89
CA TYR A 220 5.02 -3.82 10.54
C TYR A 220 6.04 -2.68 10.56
N VAL A 221 7.24 -2.98 11.06
CA VAL A 221 8.42 -2.14 10.86
C VAL A 221 9.41 -2.92 10.00
N ARG A 222 9.82 -2.34 8.87
CA ARG A 222 10.95 -2.81 8.09
C ARG A 222 12.23 -2.14 8.59
N LEU A 223 13.29 -2.94 8.76
CA LEU A 223 14.57 -2.51 9.30
C LEU A 223 15.68 -3.07 8.42
N LYS A 224 16.35 -2.20 7.66
CA LYS A 224 17.55 -2.55 6.91
C LYS A 224 18.72 -2.77 7.86
N VAL A 225 19.61 -3.68 7.48
CA VAL A 225 20.86 -3.97 8.18
C VAL A 225 22.03 -3.96 7.21
N TRP A 226 23.00 -3.11 7.52
CA TRP A 226 24.30 -3.00 6.86
C TRP A 226 25.36 -3.72 7.68
N VAL A 227 26.45 -4.12 7.04
CA VAL A 227 27.49 -4.93 7.68
C VAL A 227 28.39 -4.05 8.56
N ASN A 228 29.07 -3.06 7.97
CA ASN A 228 29.91 -2.08 8.68
C ASN A 228 29.68 -0.66 8.13
N PRO A 229 28.52 -0.03 8.44
CA PRO A 229 28.22 1.35 8.07
C PRO A 229 29.26 2.35 8.62
N ALA A 230 29.69 3.31 7.81
CA ALA A 230 30.72 4.29 8.21
C ALA A 230 30.26 5.24 9.33
N ASP A 231 28.97 5.56 9.39
CA ASP A 231 28.35 6.40 10.42
C ASP A 231 27.81 5.59 11.63
N GLY A 232 27.89 4.26 11.59
CA GLY A 232 27.42 3.38 12.66
C GLY A 232 25.90 3.17 12.71
N TYR A 233 25.12 3.70 11.77
CA TYR A 233 23.66 3.51 11.71
C TYR A 233 23.27 2.37 10.79
N ASN A 234 22.05 1.82 10.97
CA ASN A 234 21.59 0.61 10.28
C ASN A 234 22.45 -0.63 10.58
N ASP A 235 23.19 -0.64 11.69
CA ASP A 235 23.94 -1.81 12.14
C ASP A 235 23.07 -2.76 12.99
N LYS A 236 23.67 -3.88 13.43
CA LYS A 236 23.00 -4.83 14.31
C LYS A 236 22.45 -4.17 15.59
N ALA A 237 23.17 -3.24 16.20
CA ALA A 237 22.77 -2.62 17.45
C ALA A 237 21.49 -1.79 17.28
N HIS A 238 21.41 -1.00 16.20
CA HIS A 238 20.23 -0.19 15.88
C HIS A 238 19.02 -1.07 15.51
N VAL A 239 19.23 -2.14 14.74
CA VAL A 239 18.17 -3.11 14.42
C VAL A 239 17.57 -3.73 15.68
N LEU A 240 18.40 -4.15 16.65
CA LEU A 240 17.94 -4.69 17.93
C LEU A 240 17.14 -3.64 18.73
N ALA A 241 17.64 -2.40 18.82
CA ALA A 241 16.97 -1.33 19.54
C ALA A 241 15.59 -1.01 18.94
N MET A 242 15.53 -0.89 17.61
CA MET A 242 14.29 -0.59 16.88
C MET A 242 13.30 -1.75 16.92
N ALA A 243 13.76 -3.00 16.81
CA ALA A 243 12.90 -4.17 16.96
C ALA A 243 12.27 -4.23 18.36
N LYS A 244 13.03 -3.88 19.41
CA LYS A 244 12.49 -3.79 20.78
C LYS A 244 11.40 -2.73 20.89
N ARG A 245 11.60 -1.54 20.31
CA ARG A 245 10.60 -0.46 20.26
C ARG A 245 9.34 -0.92 19.52
N ALA A 246 9.50 -1.55 18.35
CA ALA A 246 8.39 -2.05 17.54
C ALA A 246 7.57 -3.13 18.26
N LYS A 247 8.25 -4.12 18.87
CA LYS A 247 7.57 -5.23 19.59
C LYS A 247 6.87 -4.75 20.86
N ALA A 248 7.41 -3.75 21.56
CA ALA A 248 6.75 -3.12 22.69
C ALA A 248 5.42 -2.43 22.29
N LEU A 249 5.31 -1.97 21.05
CA LEU A 249 4.09 -1.43 20.46
C LEU A 249 3.19 -2.50 19.80
N GLY A 250 3.55 -3.78 19.91
CA GLY A 250 2.82 -4.90 19.32
C GLY A 250 2.92 -4.99 17.78
N MET A 251 3.92 -4.34 17.18
CA MET A 251 4.19 -4.44 15.75
C MET A 251 5.09 -5.63 15.42
N LYS A 252 4.97 -6.11 14.19
CA LYS A 252 5.83 -7.13 13.61
C LYS A 252 7.09 -6.50 13.00
N THR A 253 8.12 -7.31 12.79
CA THR A 253 9.41 -6.84 12.26
C THR A 253 9.80 -7.62 10.99
N LEU A 254 10.13 -6.88 9.94
CA LEU A 254 10.77 -7.37 8.71
C LEU A 254 12.23 -6.88 8.72
N VAL A 255 13.19 -7.80 8.75
CA VAL A 255 14.62 -7.44 8.68
C VAL A 255 15.10 -7.54 7.25
N ASP A 256 15.71 -6.49 6.73
CA ASP A 256 16.21 -6.41 5.36
C ASP A 256 17.75 -6.41 5.34
N PHE A 257 18.35 -7.51 4.87
CA PHE A 257 19.79 -7.60 4.74
C PHE A 257 20.24 -7.06 3.39
N HIS A 258 20.98 -5.94 3.40
CA HIS A 258 21.61 -5.42 2.19
C HIS A 258 22.86 -6.20 1.80
N TYR A 259 23.51 -6.88 2.77
CA TYR A 259 24.82 -7.51 2.58
C TYR A 259 25.86 -6.56 1.98
N SER A 260 25.84 -5.31 2.43
CA SER A 260 26.78 -4.25 2.05
C SER A 260 27.01 -3.33 3.25
N ASP A 261 28.01 -2.46 3.16
CA ASP A 261 28.30 -1.43 4.18
C ASP A 261 27.45 -0.16 3.99
N ALA A 262 26.77 -0.04 2.85
CA ALA A 262 25.93 1.10 2.51
C ALA A 262 24.71 0.63 1.70
N TRP A 263 23.92 1.60 1.21
CA TRP A 263 22.75 1.32 0.40
C TRP A 263 23.09 0.41 -0.80
N ALA A 264 22.21 -0.57 -1.03
CA ALA A 264 22.32 -1.58 -2.08
C ALA A 264 21.02 -1.57 -2.88
N ASP A 265 21.15 -1.56 -4.20
CA ASP A 265 20.08 -1.31 -5.17
C ASP A 265 20.42 -2.03 -6.50
N PRO A 266 19.56 -2.00 -7.54
CA PRO A 266 19.83 -2.69 -8.80
C PRO A 266 21.13 -2.26 -9.50
N GLY A 267 21.61 -1.03 -9.25
CA GLY A 267 22.85 -0.49 -9.80
C GLY A 267 24.07 -0.69 -8.90
N LYS A 268 23.89 -1.06 -7.62
CA LYS A 268 24.95 -1.14 -6.62
C LYS A 268 24.75 -2.32 -5.66
N GLN A 269 25.53 -3.38 -5.82
CA GLN A 269 25.53 -4.56 -4.94
C GLN A 269 26.93 -4.88 -4.40
N ASN A 270 27.64 -3.85 -3.94
CA ASN A 270 29.04 -3.95 -3.51
C ASN A 270 29.19 -4.85 -2.29
N LYS A 271 30.20 -5.73 -2.32
CA LYS A 271 30.64 -6.44 -1.12
C LYS A 271 31.03 -5.43 -0.03
N PRO A 272 30.73 -5.69 1.25
CA PRO A 272 31.26 -4.90 2.34
C PRO A 272 32.78 -5.02 2.37
N ALA A 273 33.47 -4.00 2.88
CA ALA A 273 34.93 -3.91 2.88
C ALA A 273 35.58 -5.13 3.54
N ALA A 274 34.98 -5.64 4.61
CA ALA A 274 35.43 -6.84 5.31
C ALA A 274 35.40 -8.12 4.44
N TRP A 275 34.59 -8.16 3.38
CA TRP A 275 34.42 -9.33 2.49
C TRP A 275 35.02 -9.09 1.09
N ALA A 276 35.67 -7.95 0.84
CA ALA A 276 36.15 -7.57 -0.49
C ALA A 276 37.07 -8.64 -1.12
N GLY A 277 37.94 -9.26 -0.29
CA GLY A 277 38.87 -10.31 -0.71
C GLY A 277 38.33 -11.75 -0.58
N HIS A 278 37.09 -11.93 -0.13
CA HIS A 278 36.53 -13.26 0.08
C HIS A 278 36.05 -13.86 -1.24
N GLY A 279 36.46 -15.11 -1.50
CA GLY A 279 35.93 -15.90 -2.61
C GLY A 279 34.56 -16.51 -2.29
N TYR A 280 33.88 -17.03 -3.32
CA TYR A 280 32.51 -17.56 -3.22
C TYR A 280 32.22 -18.48 -2.01
N SER A 281 33.10 -19.45 -1.71
CA SER A 281 32.91 -20.38 -0.59
C SER A 281 32.89 -19.65 0.77
N GLN A 282 33.75 -18.65 0.92
CA GLN A 282 33.79 -17.81 2.11
C GLN A 282 32.55 -16.90 2.16
N LEU A 283 32.17 -16.28 1.04
CA LEU A 283 30.98 -15.42 0.97
C LEU A 283 29.68 -16.15 1.37
N ARG A 284 29.53 -17.43 1.01
CA ARG A 284 28.40 -18.24 1.51
C ARG A 284 28.40 -18.36 3.03
N THR A 285 29.57 -18.53 3.61
CA THR A 285 29.75 -18.61 5.07
C THR A 285 29.47 -17.25 5.71
N ASP A 286 29.92 -16.16 5.09
CA ASP A 286 29.69 -14.80 5.57
C ASP A 286 28.21 -14.44 5.58
N VAL A 287 27.49 -14.72 4.48
CA VAL A 287 26.03 -14.53 4.39
C VAL A 287 25.31 -15.32 5.48
N TYR A 288 25.66 -16.60 5.67
CA TYR A 288 25.04 -17.42 6.71
C TYR A 288 25.30 -16.82 8.10
N ASN A 289 26.56 -16.52 8.41
CA ASN A 289 26.97 -16.06 9.73
C ASN A 289 26.38 -14.70 10.08
N HIS A 290 26.40 -13.74 9.14
CA HIS A 290 25.82 -12.41 9.36
C HIS A 290 24.30 -12.49 9.56
N THR A 291 23.60 -13.27 8.73
CA THR A 291 22.15 -13.49 8.87
C THR A 291 21.82 -14.15 10.20
N TYR A 292 22.55 -15.22 10.56
CA TYR A 292 22.35 -15.94 11.80
C TYR A 292 22.63 -15.07 13.02
N ASP A 293 23.73 -14.32 13.03
CA ASP A 293 24.12 -13.45 14.16
C ASP A 293 23.05 -12.41 14.48
N VAL A 294 22.60 -11.64 13.48
CA VAL A 294 21.57 -10.61 13.66
C VAL A 294 20.23 -11.23 14.09
N LEU A 295 19.76 -12.26 13.40
CA LEU A 295 18.47 -12.89 13.72
C LEU A 295 18.49 -13.63 15.05
N ASN A 296 19.60 -14.29 15.39
CA ASN A 296 19.74 -14.98 16.67
C ASN A 296 19.81 -13.97 17.84
N ALA A 297 20.46 -12.82 17.65
CA ALA A 297 20.44 -11.75 18.63
C ALA A 297 19.01 -11.21 18.88
N LEU A 298 18.22 -11.01 17.81
CA LEU A 298 16.80 -10.65 17.94
C LEU A 298 16.01 -11.71 18.70
N LYS A 299 16.22 -13.00 18.39
CA LYS A 299 15.57 -14.11 19.10
C LYS A 299 15.95 -14.15 20.58
N ALA A 300 17.24 -13.98 20.90
CA ALA A 300 17.74 -13.97 22.27
C ALA A 300 17.18 -12.79 23.09
N GLN A 301 16.87 -11.66 22.44
CA GLN A 301 16.21 -10.50 23.05
C GLN A 301 14.68 -10.68 23.21
N GLY A 302 14.10 -11.75 22.67
CA GLY A 302 12.65 -11.97 22.66
C GLY A 302 11.91 -11.20 21.55
N THR A 303 12.63 -10.67 20.56
CA THR A 303 12.10 -9.89 19.44
C THR A 303 12.29 -10.62 18.11
N THR A 304 12.09 -11.94 18.08
CA THR A 304 12.23 -12.78 16.88
C THR A 304 11.57 -12.13 15.66
N ALA A 305 12.31 -12.07 14.55
CA ALA A 305 11.83 -11.48 13.31
C ALA A 305 10.65 -12.27 12.72
N ASP A 306 9.60 -11.57 12.28
CA ASP A 306 8.44 -12.18 11.62
C ASP A 306 8.72 -12.50 10.14
N MET A 307 9.55 -11.67 9.51
CA MET A 307 10.01 -11.84 8.14
C MET A 307 11.46 -11.39 8.02
N VAL A 308 12.20 -12.01 7.10
CA VAL A 308 13.53 -11.57 6.68
C VAL A 308 13.56 -11.45 5.16
N GLN A 309 14.21 -10.41 4.65
CA GLN A 309 14.52 -10.21 3.25
C GLN A 309 16.01 -10.50 3.04
N ILE A 310 16.32 -11.42 2.11
CA ILE A 310 17.69 -11.89 1.84
C ILE A 310 18.22 -11.14 0.60
N GLY A 311 18.84 -9.98 0.82
CA GLY A 311 19.28 -9.06 -0.22
C GLY A 311 18.25 -7.96 -0.49
N ASN A 312 18.70 -6.77 -0.86
CA ASN A 312 17.83 -5.66 -1.26
C ASN A 312 17.88 -5.43 -2.77
N GLU A 313 16.71 -5.40 -3.42
CA GLU A 313 16.55 -5.14 -4.86
C GLU A 313 17.56 -5.88 -5.75
N ILE A 314 17.59 -7.21 -5.61
CA ILE A 314 18.63 -8.08 -6.16
C ILE A 314 18.39 -8.44 -7.64
N ASN A 315 17.88 -7.49 -8.43
CA ASN A 315 17.61 -7.65 -9.87
C ASN A 315 18.86 -8.12 -10.62
N GLY A 316 20.01 -7.54 -10.29
CA GLY A 316 21.33 -7.96 -10.79
C GLY A 316 22.07 -8.96 -9.89
N GLY A 317 21.46 -9.43 -8.80
CA GLY A 317 22.08 -10.31 -7.81
C GLY A 317 22.52 -9.57 -6.55
N MET A 318 23.47 -10.13 -5.80
CA MET A 318 24.04 -9.54 -4.57
C MET A 318 25.54 -9.86 -4.49
N LEU A 319 26.32 -9.10 -3.70
CA LEU A 319 27.75 -9.38 -3.47
C LEU A 319 28.54 -9.57 -4.77
N TRP A 320 28.54 -8.56 -5.64
CA TRP A 320 29.19 -8.65 -6.94
C TRP A 320 30.72 -8.78 -6.84
N PRO A 321 31.36 -9.51 -7.78
CA PRO A 321 30.74 -10.20 -8.94
C PRO A 321 30.22 -11.62 -8.64
N GLU A 322 30.56 -12.23 -7.50
CA GLU A 322 30.29 -13.65 -7.24
C GLU A 322 28.79 -13.99 -7.23
N GLY A 323 27.95 -13.14 -6.63
CA GLY A 323 26.51 -13.35 -6.60
C GLY A 323 25.73 -12.61 -7.70
N SER A 324 26.35 -12.31 -8.84
CA SER A 324 25.67 -11.72 -10.00
C SER A 324 24.65 -12.69 -10.62
N THR A 325 23.56 -12.18 -11.20
CA THR A 325 22.62 -12.98 -12.01
C THR A 325 23.24 -13.53 -13.30
N SER A 326 24.44 -13.08 -13.70
CA SER A 326 25.23 -13.75 -14.74
C SER A 326 25.77 -15.12 -14.28
N ASN A 327 25.68 -15.44 -12.98
CA ASN A 327 26.12 -16.70 -12.38
C ASN A 327 25.09 -17.24 -11.36
N TRP A 328 23.94 -17.65 -11.88
CA TRP A 328 22.81 -18.17 -11.10
C TRP A 328 23.16 -19.26 -10.07
N PRO A 329 24.01 -20.26 -10.36
CA PRO A 329 24.40 -21.24 -9.34
C PRO A 329 25.06 -20.61 -8.10
N GLN A 330 25.86 -19.56 -8.28
CA GLN A 330 26.49 -18.86 -7.14
C GLN A 330 25.49 -17.97 -6.40
N LEU A 331 24.71 -17.17 -7.11
CA LEU A 331 23.64 -16.36 -6.50
C LEU A 331 22.68 -17.25 -5.68
N ALA A 332 22.19 -18.34 -6.27
CA ALA A 332 21.30 -19.27 -5.57
C ALA A 332 21.94 -19.88 -4.32
N GLY A 333 23.24 -20.18 -4.35
CA GLY A 333 23.98 -20.68 -3.21
C GLY A 333 24.13 -19.67 -2.06
N LEU A 334 24.23 -18.37 -2.38
CA LEU A 334 24.23 -17.28 -1.39
C LEU A 334 22.83 -17.08 -0.79
N LEU A 335 21.80 -16.97 -1.64
CA LEU A 335 20.40 -16.81 -1.19
C LEU A 335 19.96 -17.98 -0.31
N THR A 336 20.29 -19.20 -0.70
CA THR A 336 20.03 -20.41 0.10
C THR A 336 20.77 -20.37 1.43
N SER A 337 21.98 -19.80 1.48
CA SER A 337 22.76 -19.66 2.72
C SER A 337 22.04 -18.75 3.72
N GLY A 338 21.59 -17.56 3.27
CA GLY A 338 20.85 -16.61 4.10
C GLY A 338 19.51 -17.18 4.58
N ALA A 339 18.76 -17.80 3.67
CA ALA A 339 17.50 -18.45 4.00
C ALA A 339 17.67 -19.60 5.03
N ASN A 340 18.71 -20.42 4.89
CA ASN A 340 19.01 -21.49 5.84
C ASN A 340 19.39 -20.93 7.23
N ALA A 341 20.17 -19.85 7.28
CA ALA A 341 20.47 -19.17 8.54
C ALA A 341 19.21 -18.68 9.24
N ALA A 342 18.29 -18.06 8.50
CA ALA A 342 17.00 -17.63 9.04
C ALA A 342 16.18 -18.79 9.62
N LYS A 343 16.08 -19.91 8.88
CA LYS A 343 15.35 -21.09 9.34
C LYS A 343 16.03 -21.81 10.51
N ALA A 344 17.36 -21.76 10.61
CA ALA A 344 18.11 -22.28 11.75
C ALA A 344 17.83 -21.48 13.04
N VAL A 345 17.60 -20.16 12.94
CA VAL A 345 17.19 -19.33 14.07
C VAL A 345 15.72 -19.58 14.42
N SER A 346 14.82 -19.55 13.43
CA SER A 346 13.39 -19.74 13.63
C SER A 346 12.72 -20.30 12.38
N SER A 347 12.11 -21.47 12.51
CA SER A 347 11.35 -22.10 11.42
C SER A 347 10.13 -21.29 10.99
N THR A 348 9.64 -20.38 11.84
CA THR A 348 8.45 -19.55 11.60
C THR A 348 8.75 -18.22 10.90
N THR A 349 10.01 -17.76 10.90
CA THR A 349 10.40 -16.52 10.23
C THR A 349 10.26 -16.71 8.71
N ARG A 350 9.42 -15.89 8.07
CA ARG A 350 9.21 -15.95 6.62
C ARG A 350 10.42 -15.38 5.88
N VAL A 351 10.84 -16.05 4.81
CA VAL A 351 11.94 -15.60 3.94
C VAL A 351 11.35 -14.92 2.70
N ALA A 352 11.68 -13.65 2.48
CA ALA A 352 11.32 -12.88 1.29
C ALA A 352 12.53 -12.74 0.36
N LEU A 353 12.27 -12.81 -0.94
CA LEU A 353 13.19 -12.37 -1.99
C LEU A 353 12.63 -11.11 -2.64
N HIS A 354 13.48 -10.10 -2.84
CA HIS A 354 13.06 -8.75 -3.16
C HIS A 354 13.70 -8.24 -4.45
N LEU A 355 12.87 -7.78 -5.40
CA LEU A 355 13.32 -7.11 -6.63
C LEU A 355 12.74 -5.70 -6.71
N ALA A 356 13.43 -4.80 -7.39
CA ALA A 356 12.86 -3.54 -7.85
C ALA A 356 11.88 -3.73 -9.03
N GLU A 357 11.36 -2.64 -9.57
CA GLU A 357 10.60 -2.60 -10.83
C GLU A 357 9.30 -3.44 -10.80
N GLY A 358 8.42 -3.16 -9.83
CA GLY A 358 7.18 -3.92 -9.63
C GLY A 358 6.22 -3.99 -10.82
N GLY A 359 6.34 -3.12 -11.83
CA GLY A 359 5.59 -3.24 -13.10
C GLY A 359 6.26 -4.10 -14.17
N ASP A 360 7.55 -4.46 -14.02
CA ASP A 360 8.25 -5.33 -14.98
C ASP A 360 7.96 -6.82 -14.71
N ASN A 361 6.89 -7.30 -15.34
CA ASN A 361 6.55 -8.73 -15.27
C ASN A 361 7.57 -9.63 -15.96
N ALA A 362 8.22 -9.19 -17.03
CA ALA A 362 9.17 -10.02 -17.76
C ALA A 362 10.45 -10.26 -16.93
N GLY A 363 11.01 -9.20 -16.34
CA GLY A 363 12.15 -9.29 -15.43
C GLY A 363 11.83 -10.08 -14.17
N THR A 364 10.66 -9.82 -13.56
CA THR A 364 10.20 -10.57 -12.37
C THR A 364 10.11 -12.07 -12.66
N ARG A 365 9.45 -12.45 -13.76
CA ARG A 365 9.34 -13.86 -14.18
C ARG A 365 10.69 -14.49 -14.43
N TRP A 366 11.53 -13.83 -15.22
CA TRP A 366 12.86 -14.35 -15.56
C TRP A 366 13.69 -14.63 -14.30
N TRP A 367 13.68 -13.70 -13.34
CA TRP A 367 14.46 -13.83 -12.13
C TRP A 367 13.95 -14.97 -11.25
N PHE A 368 12.64 -15.01 -10.97
CA PHE A 368 12.07 -16.05 -10.10
C PHE A 368 12.02 -17.43 -10.74
N ASP A 369 11.88 -17.54 -12.07
CA ASP A 369 12.00 -18.82 -12.79
C ASP A 369 13.40 -19.43 -12.58
N ASN A 370 14.45 -18.62 -12.64
CA ASN A 370 15.81 -19.08 -12.35
C ASN A 370 15.99 -19.44 -10.87
N ALA A 371 15.51 -18.63 -9.94
CA ALA A 371 15.60 -18.91 -8.50
C ALA A 371 14.90 -20.24 -8.15
N VAL A 372 13.71 -20.49 -8.71
CA VAL A 372 12.96 -21.75 -8.53
C VAL A 372 13.67 -22.93 -9.18
N ALA A 373 14.22 -22.77 -10.39
CA ALA A 373 14.99 -23.82 -11.06
C ALA A 373 16.23 -24.24 -10.23
N GLN A 374 16.86 -23.29 -9.55
CA GLN A 374 17.98 -23.52 -8.63
C GLN A 374 17.54 -23.97 -7.22
N LYS A 375 16.23 -24.08 -6.96
CA LYS A 375 15.64 -24.49 -5.68
C LYS A 375 15.99 -23.56 -4.51
N VAL A 376 16.10 -22.25 -4.77
CA VAL A 376 16.26 -21.25 -3.71
C VAL A 376 15.02 -21.31 -2.79
N PRO A 377 15.18 -21.44 -1.46
CA PRO A 377 14.05 -21.48 -0.55
C PRO A 377 13.54 -20.06 -0.22
N PHE A 378 12.24 -19.82 -0.42
CA PHE A 378 11.57 -18.58 -0.05
C PHE A 378 10.07 -18.79 0.20
N ASP A 379 9.49 -17.87 0.97
CA ASP A 379 8.10 -17.86 1.42
C ASP A 379 7.29 -16.71 0.80
N VAL A 380 7.93 -15.58 0.47
CA VAL A 380 7.28 -14.34 0.01
C VAL A 380 8.03 -13.76 -1.18
N ILE A 381 7.29 -13.24 -2.16
CA ILE A 381 7.83 -12.41 -3.25
C ILE A 381 7.59 -10.95 -2.89
N ALA A 382 8.65 -10.17 -2.80
CA ALA A 382 8.60 -8.74 -2.52
C ALA A 382 9.03 -7.96 -3.76
N LEU A 383 8.36 -6.84 -4.04
CA LEU A 383 8.70 -5.93 -5.13
C LEU A 383 8.74 -4.47 -4.64
N SER A 384 9.68 -3.65 -5.11
CA SER A 384 9.58 -2.19 -4.99
C SER A 384 8.63 -1.65 -6.06
N TYR A 385 7.77 -0.71 -5.68
CA TYR A 385 6.91 0.00 -6.61
C TYR A 385 6.83 1.49 -6.28
N TYR A 386 7.55 2.29 -7.05
CA TYR A 386 7.41 3.74 -7.09
C TYR A 386 6.66 4.11 -8.36
N ALA A 387 5.46 4.67 -8.25
CA ALA A 387 4.58 4.88 -9.39
C ALA A 387 5.19 5.78 -10.49
N TYR A 388 6.17 6.61 -10.13
CA TYR A 388 6.91 7.49 -11.05
C TYR A 388 8.08 6.81 -11.78
N TRP A 389 8.46 5.58 -11.41
CA TRP A 389 9.55 4.82 -12.06
C TRP A 389 9.12 3.45 -12.57
N HIS A 390 8.26 2.74 -11.83
CA HIS A 390 8.06 1.30 -12.01
C HIS A 390 6.78 0.95 -12.78
N GLY A 391 6.31 1.84 -13.64
CA GLY A 391 5.12 1.62 -14.47
C GLY A 391 3.79 1.91 -13.77
N SER A 392 2.70 1.63 -14.47
CA SER A 392 1.32 1.87 -14.06
C SER A 392 0.82 0.88 -13.00
N LEU A 393 -0.30 1.22 -12.36
CA LEU A 393 -0.98 0.32 -11.42
C LEU A 393 -1.47 -0.97 -12.07
N THR A 394 -1.84 -0.93 -13.36
CA THR A 394 -2.21 -2.14 -14.11
C THR A 394 -1.02 -3.06 -14.31
N GLU A 395 0.14 -2.51 -14.65
CA GLU A 395 1.37 -3.29 -14.80
C GLU A 395 1.78 -3.93 -13.47
N LEU A 396 1.72 -3.17 -12.37
CA LEU A 396 1.92 -3.71 -11.02
C LEU A 396 0.94 -4.84 -10.72
N GLN A 397 -0.36 -4.63 -10.93
CA GLN A 397 -1.38 -5.64 -10.63
C GLN A 397 -1.18 -6.91 -11.46
N THR A 398 -0.89 -6.75 -12.75
CA THR A 398 -0.61 -7.86 -13.67
C THR A 398 0.60 -8.66 -13.20
N ASN A 399 1.66 -7.97 -12.78
CA ASN A 399 2.86 -8.63 -12.30
C ASN A 399 2.62 -9.38 -10.97
N LEU A 400 1.96 -8.74 -10.00
CA LEU A 400 1.63 -9.36 -8.72
C LEU A 400 0.71 -10.58 -8.88
N ASP A 401 -0.31 -10.50 -9.73
CA ASP A 401 -1.23 -11.60 -10.03
C ASP A 401 -0.50 -12.79 -10.65
N ASP A 402 0.37 -12.53 -11.62
CA ASP A 402 1.16 -13.57 -12.27
C ASP A 402 2.18 -14.20 -11.30
N ALA A 403 2.98 -13.39 -10.60
CA ALA A 403 3.96 -13.90 -9.64
C ALA A 403 3.29 -14.74 -8.54
N ALA A 404 2.17 -14.26 -7.99
CA ALA A 404 1.42 -14.97 -6.97
C ALA A 404 0.86 -16.31 -7.48
N SER A 405 0.32 -16.33 -8.70
CA SER A 405 -0.30 -17.51 -9.29
C SER A 405 0.72 -18.54 -9.75
N ARG A 406 1.76 -18.09 -10.46
CA ARG A 406 2.87 -18.89 -11.02
C ARG A 406 3.68 -19.62 -9.97
N TYR A 407 4.10 -18.91 -8.92
CA TYR A 407 4.98 -19.48 -7.89
C TYR A 407 4.21 -20.04 -6.70
N GLY A 408 2.90 -19.81 -6.63
CA GLY A 408 2.06 -20.24 -5.51
C GLY A 408 2.47 -19.57 -4.19
N LYS A 409 3.01 -18.34 -4.25
CA LYS A 409 3.52 -17.60 -3.10
C LYS A 409 2.69 -16.34 -2.84
N PRO A 410 2.58 -15.89 -1.58
CA PRO A 410 2.14 -14.54 -1.30
C PRO A 410 3.12 -13.50 -1.86
N VAL A 411 2.58 -12.35 -2.24
CA VAL A 411 3.30 -11.21 -2.82
C VAL A 411 3.10 -9.96 -1.96
N MET A 412 4.04 -9.02 -1.99
CA MET A 412 3.91 -7.72 -1.33
C MET A 412 4.70 -6.63 -2.04
N VAL A 413 4.30 -5.38 -1.80
CA VAL A 413 5.13 -4.23 -2.14
C VAL A 413 6.03 -3.92 -0.94
N ALA A 414 7.33 -4.14 -1.06
CA ALA A 414 8.28 -3.93 0.05
C ALA A 414 8.78 -2.49 0.16
N GLU A 415 8.66 -1.72 -0.91
CA GLU A 415 9.01 -0.31 -0.93
C GLU A 415 8.06 0.47 -1.83
N THR A 416 7.50 1.55 -1.31
CA THR A 416 6.74 2.55 -2.07
C THR A 416 6.76 3.87 -1.33
N ALA A 417 6.79 4.98 -2.06
CA ALA A 417 6.65 6.32 -1.50
C ALA A 417 6.14 7.26 -2.59
N TYR A 418 5.59 8.40 -2.17
CA TYR A 418 5.15 9.43 -3.09
C TYR A 418 5.35 10.83 -2.51
N ALA A 419 5.62 11.80 -3.36
CA ALA A 419 5.85 13.18 -2.95
C ALA A 419 4.57 13.86 -2.45
N HIS A 420 4.64 14.47 -1.26
CA HIS A 420 3.59 15.35 -0.74
C HIS A 420 3.81 16.83 -1.10
N THR A 421 4.96 17.17 -1.67
CA THR A 421 5.34 18.52 -2.13
C THR A 421 6.47 18.42 -3.16
N LEU A 422 6.65 19.45 -4.01
CA LEU A 422 7.85 19.61 -4.85
C LEU A 422 8.88 20.56 -4.24
N ALA A 423 8.61 21.06 -3.03
CA ALA A 423 9.58 21.87 -2.29
C ALA A 423 10.81 21.02 -1.91
N ASN A 424 11.85 21.71 -1.44
CA ASN A 424 13.09 21.13 -0.99
C ASN A 424 13.52 21.80 0.32
N ASP A 425 13.86 21.02 1.35
CA ASP A 425 14.17 21.55 2.70
C ASP A 425 15.67 21.47 3.04
N ASP A 426 16.42 20.50 2.51
CA ASP A 426 17.83 20.28 2.85
C ASP A 426 18.88 20.64 1.78
N GLY A 427 18.46 21.04 0.58
CA GLY A 427 19.34 21.45 -0.52
C GLY A 427 19.84 20.32 -1.42
N LEU A 428 19.61 19.04 -1.09
CA LEU A 428 19.84 17.92 -2.01
C LEU A 428 18.62 17.76 -2.92
N GLU A 429 18.82 17.62 -4.24
CA GLU A 429 17.69 17.41 -5.16
C GLU A 429 16.84 16.17 -4.79
N ASN A 430 15.52 16.40 -4.65
CA ASN A 430 14.55 15.34 -4.37
C ASN A 430 14.36 14.39 -5.56
N ASN A 431 14.13 13.10 -5.29
CA ASN A 431 13.83 12.09 -6.33
C ASN A 431 12.64 12.48 -7.20
N VAL A 432 11.69 13.23 -6.63
CA VAL A 432 10.57 13.87 -7.32
C VAL A 432 10.65 15.38 -7.03
N ALA A 433 11.33 16.12 -7.90
CA ALA A 433 11.58 17.55 -7.76
C ALA A 433 10.74 18.42 -8.72
N THR A 434 10.19 17.82 -9.78
CA THR A 434 9.50 18.54 -10.86
C THR A 434 8.14 17.95 -11.20
N ALA A 435 7.25 18.76 -11.76
CA ALA A 435 5.92 18.33 -12.17
C ALA A 435 5.95 17.23 -13.26
N SER A 436 7.00 17.17 -14.09
CA SER A 436 7.16 16.14 -15.12
C SER A 436 7.47 14.74 -14.57
N GLN A 437 7.91 14.65 -13.31
CA GLN A 437 8.12 13.38 -12.62
C GLN A 437 6.84 12.87 -11.94
N LEU A 438 5.78 13.67 -11.89
CA LEU A 438 4.52 13.28 -11.28
C LEU A 438 3.74 12.32 -12.18
N VAL A 439 2.97 11.47 -11.53
CA VAL A 439 2.08 10.52 -12.17
C VAL A 439 0.74 11.22 -12.36
N ALA A 440 0.21 11.18 -13.58
CA ALA A 440 -1.05 11.83 -13.90
C ALA A 440 -2.16 11.38 -12.93
N GLY A 441 -2.87 12.35 -12.34
CA GLY A 441 -3.90 12.13 -11.32
C GLY A 441 -3.41 12.16 -9.87
N TYR A 442 -2.09 12.19 -9.63
CA TYR A 442 -1.52 12.29 -8.28
C TYR A 442 -0.63 13.55 -8.17
N PRO A 443 -1.20 14.71 -7.80
CA PRO A 443 -0.40 15.92 -7.61
C PRO A 443 0.49 15.78 -6.35
N ALA A 444 1.66 16.41 -6.35
CA ALA A 444 2.54 16.50 -5.17
C ALA A 444 1.93 17.37 -4.07
N THR A 445 1.00 16.77 -3.34
CA THR A 445 0.23 17.35 -2.24
C THR A 445 -0.01 16.25 -1.19
N PRO A 446 -0.30 16.58 0.08
CA PRO A 446 -0.65 15.57 1.07
C PRO A 446 -1.83 14.66 0.66
N ALA A 447 -2.80 15.20 -0.08
CA ALA A 447 -3.92 14.42 -0.59
C ALA A 447 -3.52 13.50 -1.76
N GLY A 448 -2.66 13.97 -2.67
CA GLY A 448 -2.16 13.15 -3.78
C GLY A 448 -1.22 12.03 -3.32
N GLN A 449 -0.37 12.29 -2.32
CA GLN A 449 0.42 11.26 -1.64
C GLN A 449 -0.48 10.18 -1.03
N ALA A 450 -1.52 10.58 -0.30
CA ALA A 450 -2.46 9.64 0.30
C ALA A 450 -3.23 8.83 -0.75
N ALA A 451 -3.64 9.46 -1.86
CA ALA A 451 -4.32 8.78 -2.96
C ALA A 451 -3.39 7.77 -3.66
N ASN A 452 -2.13 8.11 -3.89
CA ASN A 452 -1.17 7.18 -4.49
C ASN A 452 -0.95 5.95 -3.61
N LEU A 453 -0.70 6.14 -2.31
CA LEU A 453 -0.52 5.05 -1.36
C LEU A 453 -1.79 4.16 -1.26
N ARG A 454 -2.97 4.77 -1.18
CA ARG A 454 -4.25 4.07 -1.24
C ARG A 454 -4.30 3.11 -2.42
N ASP A 455 -4.01 3.62 -3.60
CA ASP A 455 -4.26 2.91 -4.85
C ASP A 455 -3.25 1.77 -5.06
N VAL A 456 -2.00 1.95 -4.62
CA VAL A 456 -1.02 0.85 -4.49
C VAL A 456 -1.54 -0.23 -3.52
N MET A 457 -2.00 0.15 -2.33
CA MET A 457 -2.51 -0.81 -1.34
C MET A 457 -3.75 -1.55 -1.83
N ASN A 458 -4.67 -0.87 -2.53
CA ASN A 458 -5.85 -1.49 -3.14
C ASN A 458 -5.46 -2.50 -4.24
N VAL A 459 -4.47 -2.20 -5.07
CA VAL A 459 -3.95 -3.13 -6.08
C VAL A 459 -3.40 -4.40 -5.42
N VAL A 460 -2.64 -4.26 -4.34
CA VAL A 460 -2.12 -5.41 -3.59
C VAL A 460 -3.26 -6.19 -2.93
N GLU A 461 -4.24 -5.52 -2.31
CA GLU A 461 -5.41 -6.16 -1.69
C GLU A 461 -6.23 -6.97 -2.71
N ALA A 462 -6.25 -6.53 -3.98
CA ALA A 462 -6.99 -7.17 -5.06
C ALA A 462 -6.30 -8.43 -5.62
N VAL A 463 -5.08 -8.77 -5.21
CA VAL A 463 -4.38 -9.98 -5.68
C VAL A 463 -5.19 -11.23 -5.30
N PRO A 464 -5.47 -12.16 -6.25
CA PRO A 464 -6.44 -13.22 -6.02
C PRO A 464 -6.04 -14.17 -4.90
N ASN A 465 -7.05 -14.82 -4.30
CA ASN A 465 -6.89 -15.81 -3.24
C ASN A 465 -6.22 -15.27 -1.96
N GLY A 466 -6.29 -13.95 -1.72
CA GLY A 466 -5.71 -13.32 -0.54
C GLY A 466 -4.19 -13.42 -0.49
N ARG A 467 -3.53 -13.48 -1.65
CA ARG A 467 -2.07 -13.63 -1.74
C ARG A 467 -1.31 -12.31 -1.64
N GLY A 468 -1.98 -11.17 -1.85
CA GLY A 468 -1.38 -9.86 -1.59
C GLY A 468 -1.31 -9.58 -0.09
N LEU A 469 -0.10 -9.51 0.46
CA LEU A 469 0.08 -9.30 1.90
C LEU A 469 -0.09 -7.84 2.28
N GLY A 470 0.27 -6.91 1.40
CA GLY A 470 0.17 -5.47 1.59
C GLY A 470 1.43 -4.72 1.19
N ALA A 471 1.65 -3.56 1.80
CA ALA A 471 2.72 -2.64 1.42
C ALA A 471 3.54 -2.17 2.62
N VAL A 472 4.81 -1.84 2.37
CA VAL A 472 5.69 -1.13 3.29
C VAL A 472 6.04 0.21 2.67
N TYR A 473 5.69 1.30 3.35
CA TYR A 473 6.07 2.65 2.94
C TYR A 473 7.56 2.84 3.20
N TRP A 474 8.30 3.35 2.21
CA TRP A 474 9.72 3.59 2.35
C TRP A 474 9.96 4.86 3.16
N GLU A 475 10.67 4.70 4.29
CA GLU A 475 11.16 5.79 5.15
C GLU A 475 10.13 6.89 5.47
N PRO A 476 8.92 6.54 5.98
CA PRO A 476 7.85 7.50 6.27
C PRO A 476 8.27 8.62 7.24
N ALA A 477 9.33 8.44 8.02
CA ALA A 477 9.79 9.42 9.00
C ALA A 477 11.13 10.08 8.65
N TRP A 478 11.69 9.86 7.46
CA TRP A 478 12.95 10.46 7.06
C TRP A 478 12.76 11.89 6.54
N THR A 479 12.47 12.80 7.48
CA THR A 479 12.42 14.26 7.25
C THR A 479 13.83 14.83 7.13
N ALA A 480 13.96 16.01 6.51
CA ALA A 480 15.23 16.71 6.42
C ALA A 480 15.72 17.20 7.78
N VAL A 481 16.89 16.72 8.20
CA VAL A 481 17.66 17.25 9.33
C VAL A 481 19.14 17.16 9.01
N THR A 482 19.91 18.19 9.35
CA THR A 482 21.35 18.25 9.09
C THR A 482 22.09 17.08 9.77
N GLY A 483 22.88 16.34 8.98
CA GLY A 483 23.63 15.18 9.45
C GLY A 483 22.92 13.84 9.25
N SER A 484 21.62 13.84 8.90
CA SER A 484 20.86 12.60 8.62
C SER A 484 20.66 12.35 7.12
N GLY A 485 21.75 12.41 6.37
CA GLY A 485 21.76 12.15 4.93
C GLY A 485 21.87 10.67 4.54
N TRP A 486 21.79 10.40 3.24
CA TRP A 486 21.73 9.06 2.65
C TRP A 486 23.10 8.34 2.61
N ASP A 487 24.20 9.08 2.51
CA ASP A 487 25.54 8.51 2.44
C ASP A 487 26.12 8.38 3.86
N PRO A 488 26.38 7.16 4.37
CA PRO A 488 27.00 6.99 5.69
C PRO A 488 28.43 7.56 5.77
N ALA A 489 29.11 7.78 4.63
CA ALA A 489 30.46 8.36 4.62
C ALA A 489 30.45 9.89 4.52
N ASP A 490 29.30 10.51 4.25
CA ASP A 490 29.16 11.95 4.09
C ASP A 490 27.95 12.49 4.89
N PRO A 491 28.18 13.10 6.07
CA PRO A 491 27.10 13.68 6.87
C PRO A 491 26.42 14.89 6.20
N ALA A 492 27.02 15.48 5.16
CA ALA A 492 26.44 16.57 4.38
C ALA A 492 25.65 16.08 3.15
N SER A 493 25.50 14.77 2.96
CA SER A 493 24.91 14.19 1.75
C SER A 493 23.46 14.57 1.48
N GLY A 494 22.71 15.06 2.48
CA GLY A 494 21.27 15.34 2.39
C GLY A 494 20.44 14.07 2.15
N ASN A 495 19.15 14.23 1.89
CA ASN A 495 18.19 13.14 1.73
C ASN A 495 17.22 13.43 0.57
N ALA A 496 17.25 12.64 -0.51
CA ALA A 496 16.40 12.86 -1.68
C ALA A 496 14.93 12.38 -1.50
N TRP A 497 14.56 11.94 -0.29
CA TRP A 497 13.26 11.38 0.07
C TRP A 497 12.47 12.24 1.05
N GLU A 498 13.01 13.36 1.54
CA GLU A 498 12.36 14.23 2.55
C GLU A 498 10.94 14.65 2.16
N ASN A 499 10.72 15.02 0.89
CA ASN A 499 9.41 15.43 0.38
C ASN A 499 8.44 14.27 0.16
N GLN A 500 8.87 13.03 0.45
CA GLN A 500 8.06 11.82 0.38
C GLN A 500 7.79 11.20 1.75
N ALA A 501 8.34 11.74 2.83
CA ALA A 501 7.96 11.35 4.19
C ALA A 501 6.44 11.52 4.39
N VAL A 502 5.87 10.77 5.35
CA VAL A 502 4.47 10.94 5.79
C VAL A 502 4.35 11.94 6.95
N PHE A 503 5.41 12.70 7.18
CA PHE A 503 5.42 13.91 7.99
C PHE A 503 5.85 15.06 7.09
N ASP A 504 5.27 16.24 7.28
CA ASP A 504 5.74 17.45 6.61
C ASP A 504 7.07 17.95 7.20
N TYR A 505 7.60 19.05 6.67
CA TYR A 505 8.86 19.65 7.12
C TYR A 505 8.82 20.19 8.55
N ASP A 506 7.62 20.44 9.10
CA ASP A 506 7.44 20.78 10.52
C ASP A 506 7.32 19.51 11.41
N GLY A 507 7.48 18.32 10.82
CA GLY A 507 7.35 17.04 11.52
C GLY A 507 5.91 16.68 11.87
N ARG A 508 4.90 17.26 11.21
CA ARG A 508 3.48 16.97 11.45
C ARG A 508 2.98 15.87 10.53
N LEU A 509 2.26 14.91 11.11
CA LEU A 509 1.74 13.75 10.39
C LEU A 509 0.78 14.14 9.25
N LEU A 510 1.02 13.58 8.07
CA LEU A 510 0.25 13.78 6.84
C LEU A 510 -0.87 12.73 6.66
N PRO A 511 -1.89 13.01 5.82
CA PRO A 511 -3.04 12.12 5.62
C PRO A 511 -2.69 10.73 5.09
N ALA A 512 -1.55 10.56 4.40
CA ALA A 512 -1.11 9.26 3.88
C ALA A 512 -0.99 8.20 4.98
N ALA A 513 -0.60 8.59 6.20
CA ALA A 513 -0.51 7.68 7.35
C ALA A 513 -1.85 7.01 7.70
N GLY A 514 -3.00 7.60 7.33
CA GLY A 514 -4.32 7.00 7.53
C GLY A 514 -4.49 5.65 6.82
N TRP A 515 -3.75 5.42 5.73
CA TRP A 515 -3.80 4.15 4.99
C TRP A 515 -3.12 2.99 5.70
N PHE A 516 -2.36 3.23 6.77
CA PHE A 516 -1.92 2.15 7.64
C PHE A 516 -3.07 1.48 8.41
N SER A 517 -4.25 2.10 8.47
CA SER A 517 -5.48 1.52 9.03
C SER A 517 -6.36 0.82 7.99
N HIS A 518 -5.92 0.74 6.72
CA HIS A 518 -6.63 0.00 5.68
C HIS A 518 -6.93 -1.42 6.17
N ARG A 519 -8.13 -1.92 5.89
CA ARG A 519 -8.54 -3.30 6.26
C ARG A 519 -7.52 -4.32 5.77
#